data_AF-A0A9X1UNX1-F1
#
_entry.id   AF-A0A9X1UNX1-F1
#
_cell.length_a   1.000
_cell.length_b   1.000
_cell.length_c   1.000
_cell.angle_alpha   90.00
_cell.angle_beta   90.00
_cell.angle_gamma   90.00
#
_symmetry.space_group_name_H-M   'P 1'
#
loop_
_entity.id
_entity.type
_entity.pdbx_description
1 polymer ?
#
loop_
_entity_poly.entity_id
_entity_poly.type
_entity_poly.pdbx_seq_one_letter_code
_entity_poly.pdbx_strand_id
1 'polypeptide(L)' 'MDIDTAAVDDAVLALLYLTLHDYNRAWKSFDWDVMNRLHERGMIDDPVNKAKSVVLTDQGLRESGRLFRQHFVRASRKE' A
#
# COMPACT_ATOMS: atom_id res chain seq x y z
N MET A 1 18.91 -9.67 9.91
CA MET A 1 18.96 -8.19 9.93
C MET A 1 17.75 -7.73 10.70
N ASP A 2 17.90 -6.75 11.59
CA ASP A 2 16.75 -6.11 12.24
C ASP A 2 16.12 -5.14 11.24
N ILE A 3 14.90 -5.43 10.79
CA ILE A 3 14.21 -4.68 9.73
C ILE A 3 13.05 -3.94 10.37
N ASP A 4 12.96 -2.64 10.13
CA ASP A 4 11.77 -1.85 10.47
C ASP A 4 10.62 -2.26 9.55
N THR A 5 9.83 -3.24 10.00
CA THR A 5 8.68 -3.76 9.26
C THR A 5 7.60 -2.70 9.08
N ALA A 6 7.46 -1.73 9.99
CA ALA A 6 6.49 -0.66 9.85
C ALA A 6 6.83 0.25 8.66
N ALA A 7 8.12 0.60 8.50
CA ALA A 7 8.58 1.36 7.34
C ALA A 7 8.39 0.58 6.02
N VAL A 8 8.61 -0.74 6.02
CA VAL A 8 8.36 -1.60 4.85
C VAL A 8 6.87 -1.62 4.51
N ASP A 9 6.00 -1.81 5.51
CA ASP A 9 4.56 -1.85 5.32
C ASP A 9 4.02 -0.54 4.76
N ASP A 10 4.50 0.60 5.27
CA ASP A 10 4.11 1.93 4.80
C ASP A 10 4.58 2.16 3.35
N ALA A 11 5.79 1.71 3.00
CA ALA A 11 6.28 1.77 1.63
C ALA A 11 5.44 0.90 0.67
N VAL A 12 5.06 -0.32 1.08
CA VAL A 12 4.20 -1.19 0.27
C VAL A 12 2.80 -0.62 0.15
N LEU A 13 2.22 -0.08 1.22
CA LEU A 13 0.92 0.60 1.16
C LEU A 13 0.96 1.78 0.19
N ALA A 14 2.05 2.56 0.19
CA ALA A 14 2.26 3.61 -0.80
C ALA A 14 2.34 3.04 -2.22
N LEU A 15 3.06 1.94 -2.45
CA LEU A 15 3.18 1.34 -3.78
C LEU A 15 1.88 0.71 -4.28
N LEU A 16 0.98 0.25 -3.39
CA LEU A 16 -0.36 -0.18 -3.80
C LEU A 16 -1.12 0.96 -4.49
N TYR A 17 -0.94 2.22 -4.06
CA TYR A 17 -1.52 3.41 -4.70
C TYR A 17 -1.13 3.52 -6.18
N LEU A 18 0.10 3.18 -6.54
CA LEU A 18 0.60 3.23 -7.93
C LEU A 18 -0.19 2.29 -8.86
N THR A 19 -0.78 1.23 -8.32
CA THR A 19 -1.49 0.20 -9.09
C THR A 19 -3.01 0.24 -8.91
N LEU A 20 -3.53 1.33 -8.33
CA LEU A 20 -4.96 1.50 -8.11
C LEU A 20 -5.75 1.47 -9.42
N HIS A 21 -6.82 0.69 -9.41
CA HIS A 21 -7.81 0.55 -10.46
C HIS A 21 -9.18 0.26 -9.81
N ASP A 22 -10.25 0.29 -10.60
CA ASP A 22 -11.62 0.02 -10.14
C ASP A 22 -11.94 0.69 -8.79
N TYR A 23 -11.61 1.98 -8.69
CA TYR A 23 -11.76 2.84 -7.51
C TYR A 23 -10.82 2.53 -6.33
N ASN A 24 -10.82 1.30 -5.81
CA ASN A 24 -10.08 0.93 -4.60
C ASN A 24 -9.35 -0.41 -4.69
N ARG A 25 -9.12 -0.96 -5.89
CA ARG A 25 -8.40 -2.22 -6.08
C ARG A 25 -6.96 -1.99 -6.49
N ALA A 26 -6.03 -2.79 -5.98
CA ALA A 26 -4.61 -2.72 -6.32
C ALA A 26 -4.05 -4.12 -6.59
N TRP A 27 -2.96 -4.23 -7.37
CA TRP A 27 -2.29 -5.51 -7.59
C TRP A 27 -1.53 -5.93 -6.33
N LYS A 28 -1.78 -7.14 -5.81
CA LYS A 28 -1.19 -7.64 -4.55
C LYS A 28 0.07 -8.48 -4.76
N SER A 29 0.95 -8.08 -5.66
CA SER A 29 2.18 -8.82 -6.02
C SER A 29 3.36 -8.59 -5.06
N PHE A 30 3.09 -8.18 -3.82
CA PHE A 30 4.11 -7.91 -2.79
C PHE A 30 4.31 -9.12 -1.87
N ASP A 31 5.30 -9.02 -0.99
CA ASP A 31 5.59 -10.03 0.03
C ASP A 31 4.36 -10.36 0.89
N TRP A 32 4.14 -11.66 1.14
CA TRP A 32 2.95 -12.15 1.83
C TRP A 32 2.84 -11.65 3.27
N ASP A 33 3.96 -11.56 3.99
CA ASP A 33 3.94 -11.12 5.39
C ASP A 33 3.58 -9.63 5.49
N VAL A 34 4.03 -8.83 4.53
CA VAL A 34 3.61 -7.41 4.44
C VAL A 34 2.12 -7.29 4.15
N MET A 35 1.59 -8.06 3.19
CA MET A 35 0.16 -8.04 2.88
C MET A 35 -0.69 -8.47 4.08
N ASN A 36 -0.26 -9.48 4.83
CA ASN A 36 -0.94 -9.91 6.05
C ASN A 36 -0.94 -8.81 7.12
N ARG A 37 0.20 -8.17 7.40
CA ARG A 37 0.26 -7.05 8.36
C ARG A 37 -0.59 -5.86 7.94
N LEU A 38 -0.67 -5.56 6.64
CA LEU A 38 -1.56 -4.51 6.13
C LEU A 38 -3.04 -4.85 6.33
N HIS A 39 -3.41 -6.12 6.20
CA HIS A 39 -4.75 -6.60 6.52
C HIS A 39 -5.06 -6.52 8.01
N GLU A 40 -4.14 -6.98 8.87
CA GLU A 40 -4.24 -6.87 10.33
C GLU A 40 -4.36 -5.42 10.80
N ARG A 41 -3.70 -4.49 10.10
CA ARG A 41 -3.81 -3.03 10.32
C ARG A 41 -5.10 -2.41 9.76
N GLY A 42 -5.96 -3.18 9.09
CA GLY A 42 -7.20 -2.70 8.50
C GLY A 42 -7.03 -1.80 7.26
N MET A 43 -5.87 -1.87 6.60
CA MET A 43 -5.59 -1.05 5.41
C MET A 43 -6.13 -1.69 4.12
N ILE A 44 -6.17 -3.02 4.09
CA ILE A 44 -6.67 -3.80 2.95
C ILE A 44 -7.62 -4.89 3.45
N ASP A 45 -8.50 -5.34 2.56
CA ASP A 45 -9.29 -6.54 2.76
C ASP A 45 -8.41 -7.81 2.69
N ASP A 46 -8.96 -8.97 3.02
CA ASP A 46 -8.20 -10.22 3.13
C ASP A 46 -7.44 -10.54 1.82
N PRO A 47 -6.09 -10.53 1.83
CA PRO A 47 -5.30 -10.82 0.65
C PRO A 47 -5.27 -12.32 0.31
N VAL A 48 -5.74 -13.21 1.19
CA VAL A 48 -5.69 -14.68 1.01
C VAL A 48 -6.85 -15.16 0.14
N ASN A 49 -6.74 -14.88 -1.16
CA ASN A 49 -7.71 -15.32 -2.16
C ASN A 49 -7.07 -15.58 -3.52
N LYS A 50 -7.83 -16.19 -4.43
CA LYS A 50 -7.40 -16.52 -5.81
C LYS A 50 -7.31 -15.30 -6.74
N ALA A 51 -7.81 -14.13 -6.33
CA ALA A 51 -7.75 -12.93 -7.14
C ALA A 51 -6.30 -12.42 -7.22
N LYS A 52 -5.97 -11.69 -8.29
CA LYS A 52 -4.66 -11.04 -8.45
C LYS A 52 -4.60 -9.67 -7.76
N SER A 53 -5.75 -9.11 -7.42
CA SER A 53 -5.89 -7.82 -6.76
C SER A 53 -6.42 -7.96 -5.35
N VAL A 54 -6.23 -6.91 -4.56
CA VAL A 54 -6.79 -6.73 -3.23
C VAL A 54 -7.56 -5.41 -3.19
N VAL A 55 -8.58 -5.35 -2.33
CA VAL A 55 -9.36 -4.13 -2.09
C VAL A 55 -8.70 -3.36 -0.95
N LEU A 56 -8.47 -2.06 -1.14
CA LEU A 56 -8.09 -1.15 -0.06
C LEU A 56 -9.36 -0.72 0.69
N THR A 57 -9.27 -0.67 2.01
CA THR A 57 -10.32 -0.06 2.83
C THR A 57 -10.32 1.46 2.60
N ASP A 58 -11.37 2.15 3.05
CA ASP A 58 -11.41 3.62 2.96
C ASP A 58 -10.22 4.27 3.69
N GLN A 59 -9.77 3.67 4.79
CA GLN A 59 -8.58 4.11 5.51
C GLN A 59 -7.31 3.84 4.71
N GLY A 60 -7.14 2.64 4.18
CA GLY A 60 -5.97 2.29 3.36
C GLY A 60 -5.88 3.12 2.08
N LEU A 61 -7.00 3.44 1.44
CA LEU A 61 -7.02 4.29 0.24
C LEU A 61 -6.55 5.72 0.54
N ARG A 62 -7.03 6.32 1.63
CA ARG A 62 -6.55 7.65 2.06
C ARG A 62 -5.08 7.62 2.42
N GLU A 63 -4.66 6.60 3.16
CA GLU A 63 -3.32 6.52 3.70
C GLU A 63 -2.26 6.18 2.64
N SER A 64 -2.56 5.24 1.75
CA SER A 64 -1.72 4.92 0.59
C SER A 64 -1.42 6.16 -0.26
N GLY A 65 -2.42 7.00 -0.54
CA GLY A 65 -2.22 8.25 -1.27
C GLY A 65 -1.39 9.29 -0.49
N ARG A 66 -1.56 9.37 0.83
CA ARG A 66 -0.75 10.24 1.71
C ARG A 66 0.72 9.82 1.69
N LEU A 67 0.97 8.53 1.91
CA LEU A 67 2.32 7.95 1.92
C LEU A 67 2.97 8.05 0.54
N PHE A 68 2.22 7.80 -0.54
CA PHE A 68 2.75 7.94 -1.90
C PHE A 68 3.25 9.36 -2.19
N ARG A 69 2.47 10.38 -1.78
CA ARG A 69 2.91 11.78 -1.88
C ARG A 69 4.14 12.06 -1.01
N GLN A 70 4.17 11.53 0.21
CA GLN A 70 5.28 11.72 1.14
C GLN A 70 6.60 11.12 0.61
N HIS A 71 6.55 9.93 0.03
CA HIS A 71 7.75 9.18 -0.36
C HIS A 71 8.22 9.44 -1.79
N PHE A 72 7.28 9.64 -2.72
CA PHE A 72 7.60 9.55 -4.16
C PHE A 72 7.30 10.82 -4.96
N VAL A 73 6.57 11.79 -4.40
CA VAL A 73 6.34 13.08 -5.08
C VAL A 73 7.48 14.04 -4.76
N ARG A 74 8.18 14.50 -5.80
CA ARG A 74 9.23 15.52 -5.67
C ARG A 74 8.58 16.87 -5.41
N ALA A 75 9.06 17.62 -4.40
CA ALA A 75 8.82 19.05 -4.36
C ALA A 75 9.43 19.66 -5.63
N SER A 76 8.63 20.38 -6.42
CA SER A 76 9.11 21.04 -7.63
C SER A 76 10.31 21.92 -7.26
N ARG A 77 11.46 21.61 -7.85
CA ARG A 77 12.63 22.47 -7.76
C ARG A 77 12.28 23.70 -8.60
N LYS A 78 12.05 24.85 -7.97
CA LYS A 78 12.13 26.12 -8.69
C LYS A 78 13.61 26.29 -9.01
N GLU A 79 13.97 26.09 -10.26
CA GLU A 79 15.25 26.53 -10.82
C GLU A 79 15.28 28.06 -10.86
#